data_AF-E4ZCH0-F1
#
_entry.id   AF-E4ZCH0-F1
#
_cell.length_a   1.000
_cell.length_b   1.000
_cell.length_c   1.000
_cell.angle_alpha   90.00
_cell.angle_beta   90.00
_cell.angle_gamma   90.00
#
_symmetry.space_group_name_H-M   'P 1'
#
loop_
_entity.id
_entity.type
_entity.pdbx_description
1 polymer ?
#
loop_
_entity_poly.entity_id
_entity_poly.type
_entity_poly.pdbx_seq_one_letter_code
_entity_poly.pdbx_strand_id
1 'polypeptide(L)'
;MSEKEILDFLRIKSNLDEVIGFPITWADTNIGGQVLFFPNFEFSFSITINIKNFDKNIVDVNWYLIKLLPIFDKNGILYNSIRYQEYR
;
A
#
# COMPACT_ATOMS: atom_id res chain seq x y z
N MET A 1 -5.36 -14.82 15.74
CA MET A 1 -6.33 -14.69 14.64
C MET A 1 -5.80 -15.52 13.50
N SER A 2 -6.61 -16.47 13.02
CA SER A 2 -6.30 -17.31 11.87
C SER A 2 -6.50 -16.55 10.56
N GLU A 3 -5.87 -17.02 9.48
CA GLU A 3 -6.04 -16.44 8.13
C GLU A 3 -7.51 -16.37 7.72
N LYS A 4 -8.28 -17.42 8.04
CA LYS A 4 -9.73 -17.47 7.76
C LYS A 4 -10.50 -16.36 8.48
N GLU A 5 -10.22 -16.15 9.76
CA GLU A 5 -10.88 -15.07 10.53
C GLU A 5 -10.56 -13.69 9.98
N ILE A 6 -9.34 -13.47 9.49
CA ILE A 6 -8.96 -12.23 8.81
C ILE A 6 -9.80 -12.07 7.55
N LEU A 7 -9.80 -13.07 6.66
CA LEU A 7 -10.54 -13.01 5.40
C LEU A 7 -12.04 -12.78 5.60
N ASP A 8 -12.65 -13.45 6.58
CA ASP A 8 -14.07 -13.27 6.91
C ASP A 8 -14.34 -11.83 7.39
N PHE A 9 -13.45 -11.26 8.21
CA PHE A 9 -13.54 -9.87 8.66
C PHE A 9 -13.40 -8.86 7.51
N LEU A 10 -12.45 -9.08 6.60
CA LEU A 10 -12.29 -8.25 5.39
C LEU A 10 -13.56 -8.26 4.54
N ARG A 11 -14.17 -9.44 4.41
CA ARG A 11 -15.39 -9.63 3.63
C ARG A 11 -16.56 -8.86 4.22
N ILE A 12 -16.71 -8.87 5.54
CA ILE A 12 -17.74 -8.09 6.25
C ILE A 12 -17.53 -6.59 6.01
N LYS A 13 -16.31 -6.08 6.21
CA LYS A 13 -16.00 -4.65 5.99
C LYS A 13 -16.24 -4.22 4.55
N SER A 14 -15.83 -5.05 3.59
CA SER A 14 -16.05 -4.79 2.17
C SER A 14 -17.55 -4.74 1.81
N ASN A 15 -18.38 -5.59 2.43
CA ASN A 15 -19.83 -5.58 2.22
C ASN A 15 -20.55 -4.38 2.87
N LEU A 16 -19.87 -3.67 3.77
CA LEU A 16 -20.36 -2.47 4.44
C LEU A 16 -19.84 -1.18 3.80
N ASP A 17 -19.19 -1.27 2.64
CA ASP A 17 -18.52 -0.14 1.97
C ASP A 17 -17.52 0.60 2.88
N GLU A 18 -16.90 -0.11 3.82
CA GLU A 18 -15.88 0.45 4.70
C GLU A 18 -14.51 0.46 4.03
N VAL A 19 -13.74 1.53 4.26
CA VAL A 19 -12.32 1.57 3.88
C VAL A 19 -11.54 0.60 4.75
N ILE A 20 -10.74 -0.25 4.11
CA ILE A 20 -9.96 -1.28 4.78
C ILE A 20 -8.48 -0.87 4.79
N GLY A 21 -7.86 -0.77 5.97
CA GLY A 21 -6.48 -0.32 6.11
C GLY A 21 -5.55 -1.34 6.77
N PHE A 22 -4.34 -1.50 6.23
CA PHE A 22 -3.28 -2.35 6.81
C PHE A 22 -1.91 -1.67 6.81
N PRO A 23 -1.12 -1.78 7.89
CA PRO A 23 0.31 -1.54 7.80
C PRO A 23 0.96 -2.71 7.05
N ILE A 24 1.75 -2.39 6.03
CA ILE A 24 2.57 -3.38 5.31
C ILE A 24 4.04 -2.93 5.32
N THR A 25 4.94 -3.89 5.40
CA THR A 25 6.38 -3.67 5.31
C THR A 25 7.03 -4.67 4.37
N TRP A 26 8.13 -4.26 3.73
CA TRP A 26 9.02 -5.19 3.05
C TRP A 26 9.86 -5.92 4.10
N ALA A 27 9.71 -7.24 4.17
CA ALA A 27 10.26 -8.08 5.24
C ALA A 27 11.78 -7.97 5.43
N ASP A 28 12.51 -7.72 4.34
CA ASP A 28 13.97 -7.56 4.32
C ASP A 28 14.46 -6.22 4.89
N THR A 29 13.58 -5.23 4.99
CA THR A 29 13.97 -3.85 5.32
C THR A 29 13.18 -3.21 6.46
N ASN A 30 12.02 -3.78 6.83
CA ASN A 30 11.03 -3.17 7.72
C ASN A 30 10.55 -1.77 7.28
N ILE A 31 10.90 -1.34 6.07
CA ILE A 31 10.40 -0.13 5.41
C ILE A 31 9.01 -0.44 4.87
N GLY A 32 8.10 0.53 4.89
CA GLY A 32 6.74 0.27 4.47
C GLY A 32 5.81 1.46 4.56
N GLY A 33 4.54 1.16 4.74
CA GLY A 33 3.49 2.16 4.72
C GLY A 33 2.13 1.59 5.13
N GLN A 34 1.14 2.47 5.11
CA GLN A 34 -0.27 2.09 5.25
C GLN A 34 -0.84 1.88 3.85
N VAL A 35 -1.48 0.74 3.61
CA VAL A 35 -2.33 0.51 2.43
C VAL A 35 -3.77 0.75 2.84
N LEU A 36 -4.51 1.51 2.05
CA LEU A 36 -5.95 1.67 2.16
C LEU A 36 -6.60 1.09 0.90
N PHE A 37 -7.59 0.22 1.07
CA PHE A 37 -8.47 -0.27 0.01
C PHE A 37 -9.82 0.41 0.14
N PHE A 38 -10.24 1.05 -0.95
CA PHE A 38 -11.51 1.76 -1.02
C PHE A 38 -12.59 0.87 -1.69
N PRO A 39 -13.87 1.06 -1.37
CA PRO A 39 -14.97 0.25 -1.94
C PRO A 39 -15.07 0.33 -3.47
N ASN A 40 -14.58 1.40 -4.08
CA ASN A 40 -14.53 1.61 -5.54
C ASN A 40 -13.35 0.90 -6.22
N PHE A 41 -12.66 -0.01 -5.53
CA PHE A 41 -11.45 -0.71 -5.99
C PHE A 41 -10.22 0.19 -6.20
N GLU A 42 -10.26 1.44 -5.78
CA GLU A 42 -9.05 2.25 -5.65
C GLU A 42 -8.25 1.78 -4.44
N PHE A 43 -6.93 1.99 -4.49
CA PHE A 43 -6.07 1.80 -3.35
C PHE A 43 -5.16 3.02 -3.16
N SER A 44 -4.77 3.27 -1.91
CA SER A 44 -3.75 4.25 -1.56
C SER A 44 -2.62 3.57 -0.81
N PHE A 45 -1.38 3.91 -1.15
CA PHE A 45 -0.19 3.49 -0.43
C PHE A 45 0.51 4.72 0.16
N SER A 46 0.43 4.86 1.49
CA SER A 46 1.02 5.98 2.22
C SER A 46 2.37 5.59 2.81
N ILE A 47 3.43 6.28 2.40
CA ILE A 47 4.81 6.05 2.85
C ILE A 47 4.98 6.58 4.30
N THR A 48 4.76 5.73 5.30
CA THR A 48 4.69 6.16 6.71
C THR A 48 5.50 5.33 7.69
N ILE A 49 6.10 4.19 7.28
CA ILE A 49 6.81 3.27 8.17
C ILE A 49 8.28 3.17 7.76
N ASN A 50 9.20 3.48 8.69
CA ASN A 50 10.66 3.42 8.50
C ASN A 50 11.10 3.98 7.14
N ILE A 51 10.69 5.22 6.84
CA ILE A 51 10.74 5.81 5.50
C ILE A 51 12.14 5.70 4.87
N LYS A 52 12.19 5.20 3.63
CA LYS A 52 13.40 5.19 2.81
C LYS A 52 13.71 6.61 2.38
N ASN A 53 14.87 7.10 2.80
CA ASN A 53 15.40 8.39 2.39
C ASN A 53 16.57 8.21 1.42
N PHE A 54 16.62 9.05 0.39
CA PHE A 54 17.75 9.18 -0.53
C PHE A 54 18.83 10.12 0.07
N ASP A 55 18.37 11.20 0.72
CA ASP A 55 19.20 12.16 1.45
C ASP A 55 18.45 12.62 2.71
N LYS A 56 19.11 13.39 3.58
CA LYS A 56 18.52 13.94 4.80
C LYS A 56 17.28 14.76 4.45
N ASN A 57 16.12 14.21 4.81
CA ASN A 57 14.77 14.76 4.57
C ASN A 57 14.25 14.63 3.13
N ILE A 58 14.87 13.83 2.27
CA ILE A 58 14.35 13.54 0.92
C ILE A 58 13.94 12.07 0.85
N VAL A 59 12.63 11.83 0.74
CA VAL A 59 12.05 10.50 0.57
C VAL A 59 12.41 9.93 -0.80
N ASP A 60 12.90 8.71 -0.84
CA ASP A 60 13.21 7.98 -2.07
C ASP A 60 11.96 7.31 -2.64
N VAL A 61 11.10 8.10 -3.30
CA VAL A 61 9.85 7.59 -3.91
C VAL A 61 10.12 6.50 -4.95
N ASN A 62 11.24 6.60 -5.68
CA ASN A 62 11.62 5.62 -6.71
C ASN A 62 11.81 4.22 -6.12
N TRP A 63 12.41 4.12 -4.93
CA TRP A 63 12.58 2.84 -4.23
C TRP A 63 11.24 2.12 -4.00
N TYR A 64 10.18 2.86 -3.68
CA TYR A 64 8.84 2.30 -3.49
C TYR A 64 8.20 1.88 -4.82
N LEU A 65 8.31 2.71 -5.86
CA LEU A 65 7.74 2.40 -7.19
C LEU A 65 8.36 1.15 -7.80
N ILE A 66 9.69 1.01 -7.74
CA ILE A 66 10.41 -0.17 -8.26
C ILE A 66 9.98 -1.46 -7.54
N LYS A 67 9.52 -1.38 -6.29
CA LYS A 67 9.01 -2.54 -5.55
C LYS A 67 7.53 -2.81 -5.78
N LEU A 68 6.70 -1.79 -5.95
CA LEU A 68 5.25 -1.92 -6.12
C LEU A 68 4.86 -2.31 -7.56
N LEU A 69 5.41 -1.63 -8.57
CA LEU A 69 4.99 -1.81 -9.96
C LEU A 69 5.16 -3.24 -10.48
N PRO A 70 6.27 -3.96 -10.18
CA PRO A 70 6.41 -5.35 -10.63
C PRO A 70 5.33 -6.28 -10.07
N ILE A 71 4.74 -5.96 -8.91
CA ILE A 71 3.64 -6.74 -8.34
C ILE A 71 2.40 -6.56 -9.21
N PHE A 72 2.12 -5.34 -9.67
CA PHE A 72 0.99 -5.07 -10.57
C PHE A 72 1.19 -5.75 -11.92
N ASP A 73 2.38 -5.61 -12.50
CA ASP A 73 2.73 -6.25 -13.78
C ASP A 73 2.55 -7.78 -13.71
N LYS A 74 3.07 -8.41 -12.66
CA LYS A 74 2.98 -9.87 -12.46
C LYS A 74 1.54 -10.37 -12.29
N ASN A 75 0.64 -9.54 -11.75
CA ASN A 75 -0.76 -9.89 -11.50
C ASN A 75 -1.71 -9.37 -12.58
N GLY A 76 -1.19 -8.84 -13.70
CA GLY A 76 -2.01 -8.32 -14.80
C GLY A 76 -2.82 -7.07 -14.43
N ILE A 77 -2.40 -6.33 -13.40
CA ILE A 77 -3.05 -5.09 -12.98
C ILE A 77 -2.49 -3.95 -13.84
N LEU A 78 -3.35 -3.38 -14.68
CA LEU A 78 -3.01 -2.21 -15.50
C LEU A 78 -3.14 -0.93 -14.66
N TYR A 79 -2.17 -0.02 -14.79
CA TYR A 79 -2.20 1.30 -14.17
C TYR A 79 -2.09 2.39 -15.24
N ASN A 80 -2.96 3.40 -15.15
CA ASN A 80 -3.03 4.47 -16.14
C ASN A 80 -2.19 5.69 -15.76
N SER A 81 -2.04 5.97 -14.46
CA SER A 81 -1.25 7.09 -13.95
C SER A 81 -0.79 6.84 -12.53
N ILE A 82 0.42 7.30 -12.21
CA ILE A 82 0.96 7.34 -10.84
C ILE A 82 0.98 8.81 -10.43
N ARG A 83 0.31 9.14 -9.32
CA ARG A 83 0.28 10.50 -8.77
C ARG A 83 0.92 10.48 -7.39
N TYR A 84 1.81 11.44 -7.15
CA TYR A 84 2.43 11.65 -5.85
C TYR A 84 1.99 13.00 -5.30
N GLN A 85 1.54 13.03 -4.04
CA GLN A 85 1.20 14.25 -3.32
C GLN A 85 1.92 14.25 -1.98
N GLU A 86 2.72 15.27 -1.74
CA GLU A 86 3.29 15.57 -0.43
C GLU A 86 2.29 16.48 0.29
N TYR A 87 1.64 15.97 1.34
CA TYR A 87 0.86 16.81 2.24
C TYR A 87 1.83 17.40 3.27
N ARG A 88 2.07 18.71 3.20
CA ARG A 88 2.79 19.49 4.22
C ARG A 88 1.82 20.16 5.17
#